data_AF-A0A819PJQ2-F1
#
_entry.id   AF-A0A819PJQ2-F1
#
_cell.length_a   1.000
_cell.length_b   1.000
_cell.length_c   1.000
_cell.angle_alpha   90.00
_cell.angle_beta   90.00
_cell.angle_gamma   90.00
#
_symmetry.space_group_name_H-M   'P 1'
#
loop_
_entity.id
_entity.type
_entity.pdbx_description
1 polymer ?
#
loop_
_entity_poly.entity_id
_entity_poly.type
_entity_poly.pdbx_seq_one_letter_code
_entity_poly.pdbx_strand_id
1 'polypeptide(L)'
;MYKSIYYLWFFLVTIQTQFIDDDSSDPLGMDEANLTISNTNYPHPIIFTYNVIECERCNFERLNDLIQPNTSYIVKINTVYAYDFRIVNETNETVCQIKSYKFSEHGSYQFESSCIINQIEESGYYWLPVIIGMSIIFLFIIFTQIWHHISRSPRCARFLPSFTQQELINKDSFIQLPRTPTTIVNDSNDDIIGTLSSSTELRLVGSTRLSNNSVRITKVLPKRLRSLDTFRGLSLMIMIFVNYGGGGYWFFKHSVWNGLTIADMVFPWFTWMMGISIVLSQRSLRAKNIRKSTIFFKICRRTLVLFTLGIMLQGGSERWVFIRIFGVLQRLAVCYFFAAILVLIFDDAEDEPYSSEWPIGDDVHQPIRIELTNTLFHFWPQWIFISLITLAWILITFLPKFENCPQGYLGPGGKHEQGKYENCTGGMAGYIDRLILRSSHMDNHPTCKNVYDTKIPYDPEGLLGILTGTLLCYLGVQAGHSFAHATRIRRVCAHWLISGFICGSIGLALSKGGQSDSWIPINKNLWSLSFVLILAGLGFIILTILYLLVDVWNWFTGEPFLWLGMNSIVIYVGHEVCSNMFPVQFKVEETRHWQLMTMHLYGVMFWTIVAGLLYRKKTFIAI
;
A
#
# COMPACT_ATOMS: atom_id res chain seq x y z
N MET A 1 11.12 6.05 33.25
CA MET A 1 10.93 5.62 31.85
C MET A 1 12.01 4.62 31.41
N TYR A 2 13.31 4.92 31.56
CA TYR A 2 14.42 3.99 31.25
C TYR A 2 14.35 2.64 31.97
N LYS A 3 14.05 2.62 33.28
CA LYS A 3 13.92 1.37 34.05
C LYS A 3 12.77 0.48 33.55
N SER A 4 11.60 1.03 33.20
CA SER A 4 10.48 0.22 32.67
C SER A 4 10.79 -0.40 31.31
N ILE A 5 11.51 0.30 30.43
CA ILE A 5 11.94 -0.24 29.14
C ILE A 5 12.98 -1.34 29.35
N TYR A 6 13.88 -1.18 30.31
CA TYR A 6 14.87 -2.20 30.68
C TYR A 6 14.20 -3.46 31.28
N TYR A 7 13.17 -3.32 32.11
CA TYR A 7 12.43 -4.47 32.64
C TYR A 7 11.56 -5.16 31.59
N LEU A 8 10.97 -4.40 30.64
CA LEU A 8 10.25 -4.99 29.51
C LEU A 8 11.21 -5.74 28.57
N TRP A 9 12.40 -5.19 28.34
CA TRP A 9 13.49 -5.84 27.61
C TRP A 9 13.99 -7.10 28.33
N PHE A 10 14.23 -7.02 29.63
CA PHE A 10 14.65 -8.17 30.44
C PHE A 10 13.57 -9.27 30.43
N PHE A 11 12.29 -8.91 30.54
CA PHE A 11 11.18 -9.86 30.49
C PHE A 11 11.04 -10.53 29.11
N LEU A 12 11.20 -9.77 28.02
CA LEU A 12 11.18 -10.31 26.65
C LEU A 12 12.40 -11.18 26.33
N VAL A 13 13.59 -10.80 26.83
CA VAL A 13 14.83 -11.58 26.70
C VAL A 13 14.80 -12.85 27.57
N THR A 14 14.16 -12.82 28.74
CA THR A 14 14.04 -14.01 29.61
C THR A 14 13.07 -15.05 29.02
N ILE A 15 12.03 -14.60 28.31
CA ILE A 15 11.17 -15.50 27.51
C ILE A 15 11.96 -16.10 26.34
N GLN A 16 12.95 -15.38 25.82
CA GLN A 16 13.81 -15.80 24.70
C GLN A 16 14.77 -16.95 25.09
N THR A 17 15.17 -17.05 26.36
CA THR A 17 16.11 -18.08 26.84
C THR A 17 15.44 -19.42 27.25
N GLN A 18 14.11 -19.49 27.37
CA GLN A 18 13.42 -20.73 27.77
C GLN A 18 13.00 -21.65 26.61
N PHE A 19 13.30 -21.30 25.36
CA PHE A 19 12.98 -22.11 24.16
C PHE A 19 14.23 -22.60 23.39
N ILE A 20 15.39 -22.54 24.03
CA ILE A 20 16.67 -23.01 23.50
C ILE A 20 17.09 -24.19 24.38
N ASP A 21 16.48 -25.33 24.13
CA ASP A 21 17.06 -26.64 24.39
C ASP A 21 16.17 -27.62 23.63
N ASP A 22 16.49 -27.86 22.37
CA ASP A 22 16.23 -29.18 21.82
C ASP A 22 17.38 -29.58 20.90
N ASP A 23 17.82 -30.80 21.16
CA ASP A 23 19.10 -31.42 20.82
C ASP A 23 18.89 -32.31 19.60
N SER A 24 19.55 -32.04 18.46
CA SER A 24 19.99 -33.04 17.46
C SER A 24 20.43 -32.44 16.12
N SER A 25 21.42 -33.13 15.51
CA SER A 25 21.91 -33.11 14.12
C SER A 25 21.42 -32.00 13.17
N ASP A 26 22.33 -31.11 12.76
CA ASP A 26 22.15 -30.02 11.77
C ASP A 26 20.77 -29.36 11.80
N PRO A 27 20.55 -28.35 12.67
CA PRO A 27 19.23 -27.74 12.82
C PRO A 27 18.74 -27.20 11.46
N LEU A 28 17.52 -27.57 11.10
CA LEU A 28 16.82 -27.02 9.94
C LEU A 28 16.78 -25.48 10.05
N GLY A 29 17.12 -24.81 8.95
CA GLY A 29 17.08 -23.36 8.86
C GLY A 29 15.65 -22.82 8.73
N MET A 30 15.54 -21.49 8.70
CA MET A 30 14.28 -20.81 8.40
C MET A 30 13.77 -21.16 7.00
N ASP A 31 12.47 -21.36 6.86
CA ASP A 31 11.85 -21.82 5.61
C ASP A 31 12.43 -23.16 5.06
N GLU A 32 12.92 -24.06 5.92
CA GLU A 32 13.44 -25.38 5.51
C GLU A 32 12.59 -26.55 6.04
N ALA A 33 12.53 -27.63 5.26
CA ALA A 33 11.97 -28.92 5.62
C ALA A 33 12.83 -30.06 5.07
N ASN A 34 12.78 -31.23 5.71
CA ASN A 34 13.46 -32.43 5.23
C ASN A 34 12.51 -33.28 4.39
N LEU A 35 12.91 -33.63 3.17
CA LEU A 35 12.24 -34.64 2.35
C LEU A 35 13.13 -35.88 2.21
N THR A 36 12.67 -37.00 2.74
CA THR A 36 13.27 -38.31 2.56
C THR A 36 12.65 -39.00 1.36
N ILE A 37 13.45 -39.24 0.33
CA ILE A 37 13.04 -39.93 -0.90
C ILE A 37 13.58 -41.34 -0.85
N SER A 38 12.71 -42.36 -0.83
CA SER A 38 13.09 -43.77 -0.82
C SER A 38 12.58 -44.50 -2.06
N ASN A 39 13.48 -45.14 -2.81
CA ASN A 39 13.12 -45.97 -3.97
C ASN A 39 13.02 -47.46 -3.57
N THR A 40 11.96 -47.85 -2.86
CA THR A 40 11.80 -49.21 -2.33
C THR A 40 10.94 -50.13 -3.20
N ASN A 41 10.05 -49.58 -4.02
CA ASN A 41 9.05 -50.37 -4.76
C ASN A 41 9.25 -50.37 -6.29
N TYR A 42 10.17 -49.58 -6.84
CA TYR A 42 10.47 -49.62 -8.27
C TYR A 42 11.75 -50.44 -8.52
N PRO A 43 11.70 -51.45 -9.41
CA PRO A 43 12.86 -52.27 -9.75
C PRO A 43 13.88 -51.55 -10.65
N HIS A 44 13.53 -50.36 -11.16
CA HIS A 44 14.37 -49.52 -12.02
C HIS A 44 14.75 -48.22 -11.30
N PRO A 45 15.89 -47.61 -11.64
CA PRO A 45 16.25 -46.31 -11.10
C PRO A 45 15.30 -45.23 -11.59
N ILE A 46 14.98 -44.30 -10.69
CA ILE A 46 14.03 -43.22 -10.95
C ILE A 46 14.72 -41.86 -10.85
N ILE A 47 14.22 -40.88 -11.60
CA ILE A 47 14.67 -39.49 -11.52
C ILE A 47 13.55 -38.67 -10.89
N PHE A 48 13.89 -38.02 -9.78
CA PHE A 48 12.98 -37.11 -9.09
C PHE A 48 13.18 -35.69 -9.65
N THR A 49 12.14 -35.15 -10.28
CA THR A 49 12.17 -33.81 -10.86
C THR A 49 11.11 -32.92 -10.22
N TYR A 50 11.38 -31.62 -10.15
CA TYR A 50 10.47 -30.64 -9.56
C TYR A 50 10.35 -29.39 -10.42
N ASN A 51 9.23 -28.71 -10.30
CA ASN A 51 9.06 -27.33 -10.73
C ASN A 51 8.46 -26.54 -9.58
N VAL A 52 8.87 -25.29 -9.43
CA VAL A 52 8.28 -24.36 -8.47
C VAL A 52 7.04 -23.74 -9.10
N ILE A 53 5.90 -23.69 -8.38
CA ILE A 53 4.63 -23.18 -8.92
C ILE A 53 4.75 -21.70 -9.31
N GLU A 54 5.51 -20.93 -8.54
CA GLU A 54 5.82 -19.53 -8.81
C GLU A 54 6.67 -19.35 -10.10
N CYS A 55 7.30 -20.42 -10.60
CA CYS A 55 7.94 -20.50 -11.91
C CYS A 55 6.94 -21.02 -12.95
N GLU A 56 6.14 -20.11 -13.48
CA GLU A 56 5.09 -20.42 -14.44
C GLU A 56 5.70 -20.91 -15.77
N ARG A 57 5.25 -22.08 -16.23
CA ARG A 57 5.66 -22.71 -17.50
C ARG A 57 7.18 -22.92 -17.61
N CYS A 58 7.86 -23.16 -16.49
CA CYS A 58 9.28 -23.51 -16.45
C CYS A 58 9.50 -25.00 -16.70
N ASN A 59 10.73 -25.36 -17.10
CA ASN A 59 11.14 -26.77 -17.22
C ASN A 59 11.29 -27.40 -15.83
N PHE A 60 10.98 -28.70 -15.73
CA PHE A 60 11.25 -29.45 -14.51
C PHE A 60 12.77 -29.61 -14.33
N GLU A 61 13.25 -29.27 -13.13
CA GLU A 61 14.64 -29.42 -12.71
C GLU A 61 14.84 -30.76 -12.02
N ARG A 62 16.04 -31.33 -12.12
CA ARG A 62 16.38 -32.56 -11.41
C ARG A 62 16.73 -32.21 -9.97
N LEU A 63 16.09 -32.86 -9.01
CA LEU A 63 16.42 -32.69 -7.59
C LEU A 63 17.71 -33.42 -7.24
N ASN A 64 17.85 -34.66 -7.73
CA ASN A 64 19.00 -35.53 -7.52
C ASN A 64 19.37 -36.26 -8.83
N ASP A 65 20.57 -36.86 -8.82
CA ASP A 65 20.98 -37.86 -9.80
C ASP A 65 20.16 -39.16 -9.67
N LEU A 66 20.36 -40.11 -10.59
CA LEU A 66 19.63 -41.39 -10.67
C LEU A 66 19.56 -42.12 -9.31
N ILE A 67 18.36 -42.28 -8.76
CA ILE A 67 18.12 -42.94 -7.47
C ILE A 67 18.04 -44.45 -7.70
N GLN A 68 19.06 -45.18 -7.25
CA GLN A 68 19.15 -46.64 -7.35
C GLN A 68 18.06 -47.34 -6.51
N PRO A 69 17.63 -48.55 -6.89
CA PRO A 69 16.65 -49.32 -6.10
C PRO A 69 17.20 -49.62 -4.70
N ASN A 70 16.32 -49.60 -3.70
CA ASN A 70 16.59 -49.77 -2.26
C ASN A 70 17.50 -48.72 -1.61
N THR A 71 17.62 -47.53 -2.20
CA THR A 71 18.34 -46.40 -1.59
C THR A 71 17.40 -45.31 -1.11
N SER A 72 17.81 -44.59 -0.06
CA SER A 72 17.12 -43.41 0.45
C SER A 72 18.06 -42.20 0.47
N TYR A 73 17.52 -41.03 0.13
CA TYR A 73 18.22 -39.76 0.14
C TYR A 73 17.40 -38.73 0.91
N ILE A 74 18.06 -37.95 1.75
CA ILE A 74 17.44 -36.81 2.46
C ILE A 74 17.85 -35.54 1.73
N VAL A 75 16.87 -34.75 1.33
CA VAL A 75 17.08 -33.46 0.68
C VAL A 75 16.38 -32.37 1.47
N LYS A 76 17.06 -31.26 1.70
CA LYS A 76 16.46 -30.05 2.27
C LYS A 76 15.67 -29.31 1.21
N ILE A 77 14.41 -29.00 1.50
CA ILE A 77 13.51 -28.29 0.59
C ILE A 77 13.15 -26.95 1.20
N ASN A 78 13.13 -25.92 0.35
CA ASN A 78 12.69 -24.59 0.72
C ASN A 78 11.15 -24.54 0.80
N THR A 79 10.59 -24.25 1.97
CA THR A 79 9.14 -24.26 2.23
C THR A 79 8.42 -22.97 1.83
N VAL A 80 9.15 -21.94 1.35
CA VAL A 80 8.55 -20.69 0.84
C VAL A 80 7.58 -20.97 -0.30
N TYR A 81 8.00 -21.85 -1.20
CA TYR A 81 7.33 -22.12 -2.46
C TYR A 81 6.51 -23.40 -2.40
N ALA A 82 5.53 -23.50 -3.29
CA ALA A 82 4.84 -24.75 -3.55
C ALA A 82 5.44 -25.43 -4.79
N TYR A 83 5.42 -26.76 -4.82
CA TYR A 83 6.12 -27.55 -5.82
C TYR A 83 5.18 -28.47 -6.59
N ASP A 84 5.47 -28.61 -7.88
CA ASP A 84 5.00 -29.69 -8.72
C ASP A 84 6.12 -30.71 -8.86
N PHE A 85 5.90 -31.94 -8.41
CA PHE A 85 6.85 -33.03 -8.54
C PHE A 85 6.45 -33.97 -9.67
N ARG A 86 7.47 -34.45 -10.37
CA ARG A 86 7.33 -35.44 -11.43
C ARG A 86 8.44 -36.47 -11.28
N ILE A 87 8.04 -37.73 -11.24
CA ILE A 87 8.97 -38.86 -11.20
C ILE A 87 8.98 -39.46 -12.59
N VAL A 88 10.15 -39.53 -13.17
CA VAL A 88 10.35 -40.10 -14.49
C VAL A 88 11.26 -41.32 -14.42
N ASN A 89 11.00 -42.28 -15.30
CA ASN A 89 11.88 -43.43 -15.50
C ASN A 89 13.10 -43.02 -16.37
N GLU A 90 14.07 -43.92 -16.58
CA GLU A 90 15.22 -43.69 -17.45
C GLU A 90 14.84 -43.30 -18.88
N THR A 91 13.68 -43.75 -19.36
CA THR A 91 13.09 -43.41 -20.67
C THR A 91 12.36 -42.06 -20.69
N ASN A 92 12.44 -41.26 -19.62
CA ASN A 92 11.70 -40.00 -19.40
C ASN A 92 10.16 -40.14 -19.38
N GLU A 93 9.64 -41.36 -19.24
CA GLU A 93 8.20 -41.57 -19.05
C GLU A 93 7.78 -41.22 -17.63
N THR A 94 6.67 -40.49 -17.50
CA THR A 94 6.15 -40.05 -16.20
C THR A 94 5.50 -41.22 -15.48
N VAL A 95 6.13 -41.67 -14.39
CA VAL A 95 5.60 -42.71 -13.50
C VAL A 95 4.58 -42.11 -12.55
N CYS A 96 4.87 -40.91 -12.05
CA CYS A 96 4.12 -40.26 -10.99
C CYS A 96 4.13 -38.75 -11.16
N GLN A 97 3.01 -38.09 -10.86
CA GLN A 97 2.94 -36.64 -10.81
C GLN A 97 2.15 -36.18 -9.58
N ILE A 98 2.81 -35.37 -8.75
CA ILE A 98 2.20 -34.70 -7.61
C ILE A 98 2.13 -33.23 -7.97
N LYS A 99 0.91 -32.68 -7.98
CA LYS A 99 0.69 -31.27 -8.29
C LYS A 99 0.42 -30.50 -7.02
N SER A 100 1.00 -29.32 -6.93
CA SER A 100 0.67 -28.32 -5.92
C SER A 100 0.84 -28.77 -4.48
N TYR A 101 1.96 -29.42 -4.18
CA TYR A 101 2.31 -29.78 -2.81
C TYR A 101 3.06 -28.63 -2.14
N LYS A 102 2.60 -28.21 -0.97
CA LYS A 102 3.25 -27.18 -0.14
C LYS A 102 3.72 -27.82 1.16
N PHE A 103 5.02 -27.70 1.43
CA PHE A 103 5.63 -28.18 2.66
C PHE A 103 5.43 -27.17 3.80
N SER A 104 5.29 -27.68 5.02
CA SER A 104 5.31 -26.89 6.24
C SER A 104 6.73 -26.82 6.80
N GLU A 105 7.06 -25.68 7.41
CA GLU A 105 8.37 -25.43 8.04
C GLU A 105 8.71 -26.45 9.13
N HIS A 106 9.98 -26.85 9.18
CA HIS A 106 10.53 -27.84 10.11
C HIS A 106 9.83 -29.20 10.08
N GLY A 107 9.05 -29.49 9.03
CA GLY A 107 8.43 -30.80 8.84
C GLY A 107 9.43 -31.82 8.30
N SER A 108 9.31 -33.06 8.78
CA SER A 108 9.99 -34.22 8.20
C SER A 108 8.99 -34.99 7.32
N TYR A 109 9.26 -35.04 6.02
CA TYR A 109 8.41 -35.66 5.00
C TYR A 109 9.09 -36.88 4.41
N GLN A 110 8.30 -37.91 4.08
CA GLN A 110 8.76 -39.07 3.35
C GLN A 110 7.90 -39.31 2.12
N PHE A 111 8.59 -39.50 0.99
CA PHE A 111 7.95 -39.90 -0.25
C PHE A 111 7.79 -41.43 -0.28
N GLU A 112 6.55 -41.89 -0.39
CA GLU A 112 6.23 -43.29 -0.64
C GLU A 112 5.92 -43.52 -2.13
N SER A 113 6.31 -44.69 -2.63
CA SER A 113 6.07 -45.16 -4.01
C SER A 113 4.61 -45.17 -4.50
N SER A 114 3.64 -44.93 -3.61
CA SER A 114 2.22 -44.77 -3.92
C SER A 114 1.87 -43.38 -4.46
N CYS A 115 2.86 -42.57 -4.86
CA CYS A 115 2.68 -41.19 -5.31
C CYS A 115 2.18 -40.22 -4.23
N ILE A 116 2.46 -40.52 -2.97
CA ILE A 116 1.99 -39.74 -1.82
C ILE A 116 3.20 -39.31 -0.99
N ILE A 117 3.18 -38.06 -0.55
CA ILE A 117 4.14 -37.52 0.42
C ILE A 117 3.47 -37.55 1.79
N ASN A 118 3.96 -38.43 2.66
CA ASN A 118 3.50 -38.56 4.03
C ASN A 118 4.33 -37.67 4.94
N GLN A 119 3.67 -36.97 5.85
CA GLN A 119 4.33 -36.20 6.90
C GLN A 119 4.59 -37.15 8.09
N ILE A 120 5.86 -37.33 8.45
CA ILE A 120 6.28 -38.21 9.56
C ILE A 120 6.23 -37.45 10.88
N GLU A 121 6.63 -36.19 10.86
CA GLU A 121 6.79 -35.36 12.05
C GLU A 121 5.95 -34.08 11.92
N GLU A 122 5.22 -33.73 12.97
CA GLU A 122 4.39 -32.51 12.98
C GLU A 122 5.26 -31.27 12.85
N SER A 123 4.86 -30.38 11.95
CA SER A 123 5.51 -29.10 11.74
C SER A 123 5.26 -28.17 12.92
N GLY A 124 6.29 -27.42 13.34
CA GLY A 124 6.15 -26.41 14.40
C GLY A 124 5.11 -25.33 14.09
N TYR A 125 4.52 -24.73 15.13
CA TYR A 125 3.52 -23.65 15.00
C TYR A 125 4.13 -22.31 14.56
N TYR A 126 4.55 -22.21 13.30
CA TYR A 126 5.19 -21.01 12.76
C TYR A 126 4.26 -19.78 12.69
N TRP A 127 2.93 -19.95 12.69
CA TRP A 127 1.96 -18.84 12.64
C TRP A 127 1.72 -18.13 13.98
N LEU A 128 2.07 -18.76 15.11
CA LEU A 128 1.79 -18.24 16.45
C LEU A 128 2.34 -16.82 16.69
N PRO A 129 3.59 -16.48 16.29
CA PRO A 129 4.13 -15.11 16.33
C PRO A 129 3.23 -14.06 15.69
N VAL A 130 2.61 -14.40 14.56
CA VAL A 130 1.76 -13.48 13.78
C VAL A 130 0.50 -13.16 14.56
N ILE A 131 -0.14 -14.18 15.15
CA ILE A 131 -1.36 -14.02 15.96
C ILE A 131 -1.07 -13.17 17.21
N ILE A 132 0.06 -13.43 17.88
CA ILE A 132 0.51 -12.64 19.02
C ILE A 132 0.75 -11.18 18.61
N GLY A 133 1.48 -10.95 17.52
CA GLY A 133 1.74 -9.62 16.98
C GLY A 133 0.46 -8.85 16.65
N MET A 134 -0.49 -9.48 15.98
CA MET A 134 -1.79 -8.88 15.64
C MET A 134 -2.61 -8.55 16.90
N SER A 135 -2.56 -9.42 17.91
CA SER A 135 -3.23 -9.21 19.19
C SER A 135 -2.61 -8.03 19.95
N ILE A 136 -1.29 -7.87 19.93
CA ILE A 136 -0.59 -6.71 20.52
C ILE A 136 -1.02 -5.41 19.83
N ILE A 137 -1.05 -5.39 18.49
CA ILE A 137 -1.49 -4.20 17.73
C ILE A 137 -2.95 -3.87 18.05
N PHE A 138 -3.82 -4.88 18.11
CA PHE A 138 -5.24 -4.68 18.43
C PHE A 138 -5.45 -4.15 19.86
N LEU A 139 -4.75 -4.72 20.85
CA LEU A 139 -4.76 -4.23 22.22
C LEU A 139 -4.22 -2.80 22.32
N PHE A 140 -3.18 -2.46 21.55
CA PHE A 140 -2.65 -1.10 21.49
C PHE A 140 -3.69 -0.12 20.90
N ILE A 141 -4.39 -0.51 19.84
CA ILE A 141 -5.49 0.30 19.27
C ILE A 141 -6.57 0.52 20.32
N ILE A 142 -7.07 -0.53 20.97
CA ILE A 142 -8.07 -0.42 22.04
C ILE A 142 -7.58 0.52 23.14
N PHE A 143 -6.34 0.36 23.59
CA PHE A 143 -5.75 1.22 24.61
C PHE A 143 -5.74 2.69 24.19
N THR A 144 -5.36 3.01 22.94
CA THR A 144 -5.41 4.38 22.44
C THR A 144 -6.83 4.94 22.40
N GLN A 145 -7.83 4.14 22.02
CA GLN A 145 -9.24 4.56 22.01
C GLN A 145 -9.78 4.82 23.42
N ILE A 146 -9.49 3.91 24.36
CA ILE A 146 -9.88 4.06 25.78
C ILE A 146 -9.20 5.30 26.36
N TRP A 147 -7.90 5.47 26.14
CA TRP A 147 -7.15 6.64 26.59
C TRP A 147 -7.75 7.94 26.04
N HIS A 148 -8.09 7.96 24.75
CA HIS A 148 -8.75 9.09 24.11
C HIS A 148 -10.08 9.43 24.82
N HIS A 149 -10.92 8.43 25.05
CA HIS A 149 -12.22 8.61 25.70
C HIS A 149 -12.09 9.08 27.16
N ILE A 150 -11.15 8.52 27.92
CA ILE A 150 -10.86 8.94 29.31
C ILE A 150 -10.35 10.38 29.34
N SER A 151 -9.42 10.73 28.47
CA SER A 151 -8.81 12.07 28.43
C SER A 151 -9.81 13.18 28.10
N ARG A 152 -10.92 12.84 27.44
CA ARG A 152 -12.00 13.75 27.05
C ARG A 152 -13.16 13.77 28.04
N SER A 153 -13.22 12.82 28.99
CA SER A 153 -14.25 12.79 30.01
C SER A 153 -13.99 13.84 31.09
N PRO A 154 -14.89 14.82 31.31
CA PRO A 154 -14.68 15.91 32.26
C PRO A 154 -14.57 15.44 33.72
N ARG A 155 -15.03 14.23 34.04
CA ARG A 155 -14.89 13.62 35.38
C ARG A 155 -13.50 13.03 35.62
N CYS A 156 -12.89 12.44 34.60
CA CYS A 156 -11.56 11.82 34.69
C CYS A 156 -10.42 12.82 34.46
N ALA A 157 -10.66 13.90 33.71
CA ALA A 157 -9.68 14.97 33.51
C ALA A 157 -9.15 15.55 34.83
N ARG A 158 -9.98 15.52 35.90
CA ARG A 158 -9.63 16.02 37.24
C ARG A 158 -8.58 15.17 37.98
N PHE A 159 -8.39 13.91 37.58
CA PHE A 159 -7.42 12.97 38.16
C PHE A 159 -6.11 12.88 37.36
N LEU A 160 -6.01 13.57 36.23
CA LEU A 160 -4.78 13.60 35.45
C LEU A 160 -3.74 14.54 36.10
N PRO A 161 -2.43 14.25 35.95
CA PRO A 161 -1.37 15.15 36.38
C PRO A 161 -1.58 16.57 35.86
N SER A 162 -1.24 17.58 36.66
CA SER A 162 -1.48 19.00 36.35
C SER A 162 -0.89 19.44 34.99
N PHE A 163 0.25 18.86 34.59
CA PHE A 163 0.84 19.07 33.27
C PHE A 163 -0.10 18.63 32.12
N THR A 164 -0.73 17.47 32.25
CA THR A 164 -1.66 16.91 31.26
C THR A 164 -2.99 17.67 31.23
N GLN A 165 -3.44 18.20 32.37
CA GLN A 165 -4.61 19.09 32.44
C GLN A 165 -4.40 20.39 31.66
N GLN A 166 -3.22 21.02 31.80
CA GLN A 166 -2.87 22.23 31.05
C GLN A 166 -2.85 21.96 29.53
N GLU A 167 -2.34 20.81 29.12
CA GLU A 167 -2.28 20.38 27.72
C GLU A 167 -3.68 20.06 27.13
N LEU A 168 -4.61 19.56 27.96
CA LEU A 168 -6.01 19.30 27.58
C LEU A 168 -6.82 20.60 27.43
N ILE A 169 -6.63 21.58 28.31
CA ILE A 169 -7.26 22.90 28.20
C ILE A 169 -6.77 23.63 26.94
N ASN A 170 -5.48 23.52 26.62
CA ASN A 170 -4.90 24.02 25.36
C ASN A 170 -5.31 23.19 24.12
N LYS A 171 -5.72 21.93 24.31
CA LYS A 171 -6.34 21.11 23.26
C LYS A 171 -7.77 21.56 23.01
N ASP A 172 -8.61 21.80 24.01
CA ASP A 172 -10.00 22.21 23.74
C ASP A 172 -10.09 23.62 23.13
N SER A 173 -9.11 24.51 23.38
CA SER A 173 -9.02 25.81 22.70
C SER A 173 -8.45 25.75 21.26
N PHE A 174 -7.75 24.67 20.86
CA PHE A 174 -7.19 24.49 19.51
C PHE A 174 -7.79 23.31 18.71
N ILE A 175 -8.54 22.41 19.36
CA ILE A 175 -9.26 21.23 18.85
C ILE A 175 -10.78 21.45 18.97
N GLN A 176 -11.22 22.59 19.49
CA GLN A 176 -12.21 23.31 18.72
C GLN A 176 -11.57 23.62 17.36
N LEU A 177 -11.80 22.72 16.39
CA LEU A 177 -12.34 23.18 15.10
C LEU A 177 -13.19 24.42 15.43
N PRO A 178 -13.02 25.58 14.79
CA PRO A 178 -14.05 26.59 14.92
C PRO A 178 -15.35 25.84 14.60
N ARG A 179 -16.18 25.58 15.61
CA ARG A 179 -17.55 25.13 15.42
C ARG A 179 -18.14 26.33 14.73
N THR A 180 -18.09 26.32 13.39
CA THR A 180 -18.32 27.46 12.52
C THR A 180 -19.40 28.33 13.12
N PRO A 181 -19.02 29.38 13.87
CA PRO A 181 -19.99 30.38 14.21
C PRO A 181 -20.03 31.20 12.93
N THR A 182 -21.14 31.17 12.21
CA THR A 182 -21.35 32.18 11.18
C THR A 182 -21.30 33.53 11.90
N THR A 183 -20.17 34.23 11.78
CA THR A 183 -19.99 35.58 12.28
C THR A 183 -20.65 36.51 11.28
N ILE A 184 -21.75 37.13 11.67
CA ILE A 184 -22.36 38.20 10.89
C ILE A 184 -21.51 39.44 11.15
N VAL A 185 -20.93 40.04 10.11
CA VAL A 185 -20.09 41.25 10.20
C VAL A 185 -20.82 42.40 9.52
N ASN A 186 -20.80 43.58 10.13
CA ASN A 186 -21.43 44.76 9.57
C ASN A 186 -20.55 45.38 8.47
N ASP A 187 -21.10 45.54 7.27
CA ASP A 187 -20.36 45.97 6.06
C ASP A 187 -19.82 47.42 6.14
N SER A 188 -20.26 48.22 7.12
CA SER A 188 -19.80 49.60 7.30
C SER A 188 -18.59 49.75 8.23
N ASN A 189 -18.42 48.86 9.23
CA ASN A 189 -17.49 49.07 10.35
C ASN A 189 -16.67 47.83 10.75
N ASP A 190 -16.82 46.68 10.08
CA ASP A 190 -16.16 45.41 10.41
C ASP A 190 -16.47 44.84 11.83
N ASP A 191 -17.49 45.36 12.52
CA ASP A 191 -17.93 44.88 13.83
C ASP A 191 -18.67 43.52 13.74
N ILE A 192 -18.40 42.63 14.70
CA ILE A 192 -19.02 41.30 14.80
C ILE A 192 -20.42 41.43 15.44
N ILE A 193 -21.48 41.21 14.66
CA ILE A 193 -22.89 41.32 15.07
C ILE A 193 -23.39 40.06 15.81
N GLY A 194 -22.79 38.88 15.60
CA GLY A 194 -23.15 37.69 16.36
C GLY A 194 -22.64 36.38 15.76
N THR A 195 -22.73 35.30 16.53
CA THR A 195 -22.28 33.94 16.18
C THR A 195 -23.42 32.93 16.27
N LEU A 196 -23.73 32.22 15.18
CA LEU A 196 -24.81 31.22 15.17
C LEU A 196 -24.30 29.86 15.68
N SER A 197 -24.82 29.38 16.82
CA SER A 197 -24.68 27.97 17.24
C SER A 197 -26.04 27.28 17.17
N SER A 198 -26.14 26.19 16.40
CA SER A 198 -27.35 25.38 16.31
C SER A 198 -27.61 24.63 17.62
N SER A 199 -28.24 25.33 18.56
CA SER A 199 -29.13 24.84 19.61
C SER A 199 -29.46 26.03 20.50
N THR A 200 -30.75 26.32 20.69
CA THR A 200 -31.35 27.32 21.60
C THR A 200 -31.70 28.67 20.97
N GLU A 201 -32.90 29.13 21.33
CA GLU A 201 -33.67 30.28 20.88
C GLU A 201 -32.92 31.57 20.54
N LEU A 202 -33.47 32.26 19.53
CA LEU A 202 -33.16 33.65 19.17
C LEU A 202 -33.51 34.59 20.35
N ARG A 203 -32.55 34.88 21.24
CA ARG A 203 -32.65 36.06 22.12
C ARG A 203 -32.16 37.29 21.36
N LEU A 204 -33.10 37.98 20.72
CA LEU A 204 -32.94 39.37 20.30
C LEU A 204 -32.75 40.24 21.56
N VAL A 205 -31.50 40.56 21.87
CA VAL A 205 -31.18 41.67 22.78
C VAL A 205 -31.05 42.92 21.91
N GLY A 206 -32.00 43.84 22.08
CA GLY A 206 -31.88 45.21 21.58
C GLY A 206 -32.70 45.51 20.33
N SER A 207 -33.80 46.21 20.55
CA SER A 207 -34.57 46.91 19.51
C SER A 207 -33.70 47.99 18.86
N THR A 208 -33.36 47.84 17.58
CA THR A 208 -33.15 48.96 16.65
C THR A 208 -33.36 48.48 15.21
N ARG A 209 -34.06 49.30 14.41
CA ARG A 209 -34.53 49.01 13.05
C ARG A 209 -33.37 48.65 12.11
N LEU A 210 -33.43 47.48 11.47
CA LEU A 210 -32.49 47.08 10.42
C LEU A 210 -32.89 47.68 9.07
N SER A 211 -32.08 48.63 8.62
CA SER A 211 -32.00 49.09 7.23
C SER A 211 -31.41 48.00 6.35
N ASN A 212 -31.91 47.87 5.12
CA ASN A 212 -31.36 47.06 4.04
C ASN A 212 -29.83 47.26 3.93
N ASN A 213 -29.03 46.27 4.32
CA ASN A 213 -27.61 46.17 3.95
C ASN A 213 -27.25 44.69 3.75
N SER A 214 -26.53 44.42 2.68
CA SER A 214 -26.10 43.11 2.18
C SER A 214 -25.15 42.39 3.14
N VAL A 215 -25.50 41.18 3.58
CA VAL A 215 -24.65 40.32 4.42
C VAL A 215 -23.83 39.37 3.54
N ARG A 216 -22.49 39.43 3.61
CA ARG A 216 -21.58 38.48 2.94
C ARG A 216 -21.32 37.24 3.80
N ILE A 217 -21.74 36.06 3.33
CA ILE A 217 -21.38 34.77 3.93
C ILE A 217 -19.97 34.38 3.42
N THR A 218 -18.97 34.35 4.29
CA THR A 218 -17.60 33.92 3.92
C THR A 218 -17.51 32.40 3.77
N LYS A 219 -16.88 31.94 2.68
CA LYS A 219 -16.76 30.53 2.28
C LYS A 219 -16.03 29.69 3.37
N VAL A 220 -16.68 28.63 3.85
CA VAL A 220 -16.13 27.65 4.79
C VAL A 220 -14.98 26.87 4.13
N LEU A 221 -13.77 26.97 4.69
CA LEU A 221 -12.62 26.16 4.25
C LEU A 221 -12.91 24.68 4.54
N PRO A 222 -12.70 23.75 3.57
CA PRO A 222 -13.02 22.35 3.79
C PRO A 222 -12.23 21.75 4.95
N LYS A 223 -12.96 21.09 5.85
CA LYS A 223 -12.43 20.31 6.99
C LYS A 223 -11.46 19.24 6.46
N ARG A 224 -10.29 19.12 7.09
CA ARG A 224 -9.29 18.09 6.79
C ARG A 224 -9.92 16.69 6.93
N LEU A 225 -9.78 15.85 5.91
CA LEU A 225 -10.38 14.51 5.87
C LEU A 225 -9.57 13.53 6.74
N ARG A 226 -10.09 13.16 7.91
CA ARG A 226 -9.36 12.35 8.91
C ARG A 226 -9.21 10.90 8.46
N SER A 227 -10.21 10.34 7.80
CA SER A 227 -10.15 8.99 7.20
C SER A 227 -9.03 8.85 6.17
N LEU A 228 -8.75 9.88 5.37
CA LEU A 228 -7.66 9.86 4.40
C LEU A 228 -6.28 9.79 5.06
N ASP A 229 -6.05 10.58 6.11
CA ASP A 229 -4.80 10.51 6.87
C ASP A 229 -4.69 9.18 7.64
N THR A 230 -5.82 8.65 8.13
CA THR A 230 -5.86 7.31 8.77
C THR A 230 -5.49 6.21 7.78
N PHE A 231 -6.04 6.25 6.56
CA PHE A 231 -5.70 5.30 5.51
C PHE A 231 -4.21 5.39 5.15
N ARG A 232 -3.69 6.61 4.97
CA ARG A 232 -2.27 6.85 4.70
C ARG A 232 -1.38 6.25 5.79
N GLY A 233 -1.75 6.44 7.04
CA GLY A 233 -1.01 5.90 8.18
C GLY A 233 -1.06 4.39 8.30
N LEU A 234 -2.21 3.77 8.02
CA LEU A 234 -2.36 2.31 7.97
C LEU A 234 -1.44 1.74 6.88
N SER A 235 -1.49 2.32 5.67
CA SER A 235 -0.60 1.92 4.57
C SER A 235 0.87 2.10 4.94
N LEU A 236 1.25 3.20 5.60
CA LEU A 236 2.63 3.43 6.04
C LEU A 236 3.11 2.40 7.07
N MET A 237 2.24 2.03 8.02
CA MET A 237 2.57 1.05 9.04
C MET A 237 2.87 -0.32 8.41
N ILE A 238 2.02 -0.75 7.47
CA ILE A 238 2.21 -2.00 6.72
C ILE A 238 3.50 -1.91 5.88
N MET A 239 3.73 -0.76 5.25
CA MET A 239 4.93 -0.51 4.45
C MET A 239 6.21 -0.75 5.25
N ILE A 240 6.32 -0.13 6.43
CA ILE A 240 7.51 -0.25 7.30
C ILE A 240 7.71 -1.69 7.74
N PHE A 241 6.61 -2.37 8.12
CA PHE A 241 6.67 -3.76 8.55
C PHE A 241 7.20 -4.70 7.45
N VAL A 242 6.72 -4.51 6.22
CA VAL A 242 7.16 -5.28 5.05
C VAL A 242 8.59 -4.92 4.64
N ASN A 243 8.97 -3.63 4.65
CA ASN A 243 10.33 -3.20 4.32
C ASN A 243 11.39 -3.75 5.27
N TYR A 244 11.03 -3.95 6.54
CA TYR A 244 11.93 -4.63 7.48
C TYR A 244 12.04 -6.14 7.20
N GLY A 245 11.14 -6.72 6.41
CA GLY A 245 11.17 -8.12 5.98
C GLY A 245 9.98 -8.95 6.47
N GLY A 246 8.95 -8.33 7.06
CA GLY A 246 7.67 -9.00 7.39
C GLY A 246 7.75 -10.20 8.36
N GLY A 247 8.85 -10.37 9.09
CA GLY A 247 9.11 -11.52 9.96
C GLY A 247 9.65 -12.74 9.23
N GLY A 248 10.09 -12.59 7.97
CA GLY A 248 10.59 -13.68 7.13
C GLY A 248 9.51 -14.50 6.44
N TYR A 249 8.22 -14.29 6.77
CA TYR A 249 7.13 -15.11 6.27
C TYR A 249 6.85 -14.93 4.77
N TRP A 250 6.61 -16.05 4.10
CA TRP A 250 6.32 -16.10 2.65
C TRP A 250 5.13 -15.22 2.22
N PHE A 251 4.09 -15.06 3.05
CA PHE A 251 2.88 -14.30 2.68
C PHE A 251 3.05 -12.77 2.79
N PHE A 252 4.12 -12.30 3.46
CA PHE A 252 4.54 -10.89 3.44
C PHE A 252 5.64 -10.62 2.41
N LYS A 253 6.19 -11.66 1.77
CA LYS A 253 7.11 -11.50 0.63
C LYS A 253 6.32 -11.04 -0.59
N HIS A 254 6.98 -10.28 -1.44
CA HIS A 254 6.42 -9.79 -2.69
C HIS A 254 6.15 -10.94 -3.68
N SER A 255 5.15 -10.78 -4.54
CA SER A 255 4.97 -11.72 -5.66
C SER A 255 6.19 -11.71 -6.58
N VAL A 256 6.59 -12.90 -7.05
CA VAL A 256 7.78 -13.08 -7.89
C VAL A 256 7.62 -12.34 -9.22
N TRP A 257 6.46 -12.52 -9.88
CA TRP A 257 6.12 -11.84 -11.12
C TRP A 257 4.63 -11.52 -11.25
N ASN A 258 3.81 -12.55 -11.45
CA ASN A 258 2.36 -12.45 -11.46
C ASN A 258 1.81 -12.74 -10.06
N GLY A 259 0.70 -12.10 -9.70
CA GLY A 259 0.06 -12.25 -8.41
C GLY A 259 0.07 -10.98 -7.56
N LEU A 260 -0.69 -11.03 -6.47
CA LEU A 260 -0.94 -9.89 -5.60
C LEU A 260 -0.81 -10.31 -4.14
N THR A 261 0.21 -9.81 -3.45
CA THR A 261 0.39 -9.98 -2.00
C THR A 261 0.05 -8.70 -1.25
N ILE A 262 -0.05 -8.75 0.08
CA ILE A 262 -0.35 -7.58 0.93
C ILE A 262 0.73 -6.49 0.74
N ALA A 263 1.99 -6.91 0.62
CA ALA A 263 3.13 -6.04 0.38
C ALA A 263 2.99 -5.21 -0.91
N ASP A 264 2.37 -5.80 -1.94
CA ASP A 264 2.25 -5.19 -3.27
C ASP A 264 1.15 -4.13 -3.35
N MET A 265 0.22 -4.11 -2.40
CA MET A 265 -0.93 -3.18 -2.40
C MET A 265 -0.56 -1.76 -1.92
N VAL A 266 0.43 -1.67 -1.04
CA VAL A 266 0.70 -0.48 -0.23
C VAL A 266 1.15 0.72 -1.08
N PHE A 267 2.17 0.54 -1.91
CA PHE A 267 2.71 1.60 -2.75
C PHE A 267 1.66 2.16 -3.75
N PRO A 268 0.90 1.33 -4.47
CA PRO A 268 -0.23 1.78 -5.29
C PRO A 268 -1.29 2.57 -4.50
N TRP A 269 -1.67 2.14 -3.30
CA TRP A 269 -2.63 2.90 -2.48
C TRP A 269 -2.12 4.28 -2.09
N PHE A 270 -0.81 4.46 -1.86
CA PHE A 270 -0.24 5.80 -1.68
C PHE A 270 -0.41 6.69 -2.91
N THR A 271 -0.17 6.13 -4.11
CA THR A 271 -0.37 6.83 -5.38
C THR A 271 -1.83 7.26 -5.56
N TRP A 272 -2.77 6.36 -5.23
CA TRP A 272 -4.20 6.63 -5.29
C TRP A 272 -4.64 7.71 -4.26
N MET A 273 -4.24 7.59 -2.99
CA MET A 273 -4.55 8.58 -1.94
C MET A 273 -3.97 9.97 -2.24
N MET A 274 -2.84 10.01 -2.94
CA MET A 274 -2.23 11.26 -3.40
C MET A 274 -3.16 12.01 -4.36
N GLY A 275 -3.89 11.29 -5.21
CA GLY A 275 -4.93 11.85 -6.08
C GLY A 275 -6.00 12.64 -5.34
N ILE A 276 -6.53 12.06 -4.25
CA ILE A 276 -7.52 12.74 -3.40
C ILE A 276 -6.93 14.01 -2.79
N SER A 277 -5.68 13.91 -2.33
CA SER A 277 -4.95 15.00 -1.70
C SER A 277 -4.71 16.16 -2.67
N ILE A 278 -4.51 15.89 -3.97
CA ILE A 278 -4.38 16.91 -5.03
C ILE A 278 -5.64 17.78 -5.06
N VAL A 279 -6.83 17.17 -5.20
CA VAL A 279 -8.10 17.91 -5.31
C VAL A 279 -8.36 18.77 -4.08
N LEU A 280 -8.22 18.20 -2.88
CA LEU A 280 -8.44 18.93 -1.63
C LEU A 280 -7.45 20.09 -1.46
N SER A 281 -6.18 19.89 -1.80
CA SER A 281 -5.15 20.92 -1.68
C SER A 281 -5.34 22.06 -2.68
N GLN A 282 -5.63 21.75 -3.95
CA GLN A 282 -5.83 22.76 -4.98
C GLN A 282 -7.10 23.56 -4.74
N ARG A 283 -8.21 22.92 -4.35
CA ARG A 283 -9.45 23.62 -3.98
C ARG A 283 -9.22 24.58 -2.81
N SER A 284 -8.45 24.16 -1.80
CA SER A 284 -8.08 25.04 -0.68
C SER A 284 -7.24 26.25 -1.12
N LEU A 285 -6.29 26.07 -2.05
CA LEU A 285 -5.46 27.16 -2.59
C LEU A 285 -6.27 28.11 -3.48
N ARG A 286 -7.19 27.58 -4.30
CA ARG A 286 -8.08 28.39 -5.15
C ARG A 286 -9.13 29.14 -4.34
N ALA A 287 -9.67 28.55 -3.27
CA ALA A 287 -10.56 29.25 -2.34
C ALA A 287 -9.90 30.47 -1.68
N LYS A 288 -8.57 30.49 -1.61
CA LYS A 288 -7.76 31.65 -1.15
C LYS A 288 -7.40 32.61 -2.29
N ASN A 289 -8.01 32.48 -3.47
CA ASN A 289 -7.75 33.28 -4.68
C ASN A 289 -6.26 33.33 -5.10
N ILE A 290 -5.53 32.23 -4.89
CA ILE A 290 -4.13 32.14 -5.34
C ILE A 290 -4.08 31.91 -6.85
N ARG A 291 -3.25 32.69 -7.56
CA ARG A 291 -3.06 32.59 -9.00
C ARG A 291 -2.61 31.18 -9.43
N LYS A 292 -3.15 30.67 -10.55
CA LYS A 292 -2.82 29.34 -11.11
C LYS A 292 -1.30 29.13 -11.30
N SER A 293 -0.55 30.17 -11.70
CA SER A 293 0.92 30.10 -11.86
C SER A 293 1.64 29.79 -10.54
N THR A 294 1.23 30.40 -9.43
CA THR A 294 1.81 30.13 -8.11
C THR A 294 1.52 28.69 -7.67
N ILE A 295 0.35 28.17 -8.00
CA ILE A 295 0.00 26.76 -7.74
C ILE A 295 0.90 25.84 -8.58
N PHE A 296 1.12 26.16 -9.87
CA PHE A 296 2.02 25.42 -10.74
C PHE A 296 3.45 25.35 -10.17
N PHE A 297 4.04 26.49 -9.77
CA PHE A 297 5.38 26.49 -9.17
C PHE A 297 5.45 25.69 -7.85
N LYS A 298 4.38 25.69 -7.05
CA LYS A 298 4.30 24.82 -5.86
C LYS A 298 4.29 23.34 -6.21
N ILE A 299 3.54 22.95 -7.26
CA ILE A 299 3.52 21.57 -7.76
C ILE A 299 4.93 21.18 -8.23
N CYS A 300 5.57 21.99 -9.08
CA CYS A 300 6.93 21.73 -9.57
C CYS A 300 7.95 21.59 -8.44
N ARG A 301 7.93 22.51 -7.46
CA ARG A 301 8.83 22.44 -6.29
C ARG A 301 8.61 21.16 -5.51
N ARG A 302 7.37 20.78 -5.23
CA ARG A 302 7.05 19.56 -4.48
C ARG A 302 7.49 18.30 -5.23
N THR A 303 7.26 18.25 -6.55
CA THR A 303 7.77 17.17 -7.41
C THR A 303 9.29 17.08 -7.36
N LEU A 304 10.00 18.20 -7.49
CA LEU A 304 11.46 18.22 -7.48
C LEU A 304 12.03 17.79 -6.12
N VAL A 305 11.47 18.26 -5.01
CA VAL A 305 11.92 17.87 -3.67
C VAL A 305 11.68 16.37 -3.45
N LEU A 306 10.51 15.84 -3.83
CA LEU A 306 10.21 14.42 -3.67
C LEU A 306 11.11 13.53 -4.54
N PHE A 307 11.40 13.96 -5.78
CA PHE A 307 12.29 13.26 -6.69
C PHE A 307 13.74 13.26 -6.20
N THR A 308 14.23 14.42 -5.73
CA THR A 308 15.60 14.57 -5.19
C THR A 308 15.77 13.75 -3.91
N LEU A 309 14.77 13.77 -3.02
CA LEU A 309 14.76 12.95 -1.80
C LEU A 309 14.86 11.45 -2.15
N GLY A 310 14.17 11.00 -3.21
CA GLY A 310 14.26 9.63 -3.71
C GLY A 310 15.67 9.24 -4.16
N ILE A 311 16.33 10.10 -4.94
CA ILE A 311 17.72 9.89 -5.38
C ILE A 311 18.66 9.84 -4.18
N MET A 312 18.49 10.74 -3.20
CA MET A 312 19.33 10.76 -2.01
C MET A 312 19.21 9.48 -1.17
N LEU A 313 18.01 8.91 -1.06
CA LEU A 313 17.81 7.64 -0.35
C LEU A 313 18.43 6.45 -1.09
N GLN A 314 18.40 6.44 -2.43
CA GLN A 314 18.99 5.36 -3.24
C GLN A 314 20.50 5.51 -3.43
N GLY A 315 21.03 6.73 -3.39
CA GLY A 315 22.43 7.06 -3.67
C GLY A 315 23.42 6.71 -2.55
N GLY A 316 23.02 5.95 -1.53
CA GLY A 316 23.86 5.58 -0.39
C GLY A 316 24.90 4.48 -0.65
N SER A 317 24.93 3.86 -1.85
CA SER A 317 25.95 2.85 -2.18
C SER A 317 27.25 3.51 -2.69
N GLU A 318 28.38 2.91 -2.36
CA GLU A 318 29.74 3.50 -2.47
C GLU A 318 30.21 3.90 -3.89
N ARG A 319 29.36 3.76 -4.92
CA ARG A 319 29.67 4.16 -6.32
C ARG A 319 28.50 4.89 -6.97
N TRP A 320 28.60 6.22 -7.06
CA TRP A 320 27.65 7.10 -7.76
C TRP A 320 27.37 6.72 -9.23
N VAL A 321 28.27 5.92 -9.83
CA VAL A 321 28.16 5.40 -11.21
C VAL A 321 27.00 4.42 -11.40
N PHE A 322 26.59 3.70 -10.35
CA PHE A 322 25.52 2.68 -10.41
C PHE A 322 24.25 3.11 -9.67
N ILE A 323 24.00 4.41 -9.55
CA ILE A 323 22.79 4.90 -8.88
C ILE A 323 21.56 4.52 -9.70
N ARG A 324 20.62 3.88 -9.03
CA ARG A 324 19.28 3.62 -9.55
C ARG A 324 18.53 4.94 -9.70
N ILE A 325 18.06 5.25 -10.91
CA ILE A 325 17.39 6.53 -11.20
C ILE A 325 15.92 6.50 -10.76
N PHE A 326 15.22 5.42 -11.10
CA PHE A 326 13.80 5.25 -10.81
C PHE A 326 13.60 4.36 -9.58
N GLY A 327 12.88 4.91 -8.60
CA GLY A 327 12.40 4.18 -7.45
C GLY A 327 11.03 4.70 -7.01
N VAL A 328 10.59 4.23 -5.84
CA VAL A 328 9.23 4.44 -5.33
C VAL A 328 8.88 5.94 -5.24
N LEU A 329 9.74 6.75 -4.62
CA LEU A 329 9.50 8.19 -4.46
C LEU A 329 9.53 8.96 -5.80
N GLN A 330 10.43 8.59 -6.71
CA GLN A 330 10.54 9.21 -8.02
C GLN A 330 9.27 8.96 -8.84
N ARG A 331 8.79 7.71 -8.87
CA ARG A 331 7.54 7.37 -9.54
C ARG A 331 6.35 8.11 -8.92
N LEU A 332 6.25 8.20 -7.58
CA LEU A 332 5.22 9.01 -6.92
C LEU A 332 5.28 10.48 -7.36
N ALA A 333 6.47 11.06 -7.45
CA ALA A 333 6.67 12.45 -7.84
C ALA A 333 6.20 12.74 -9.28
N VAL A 334 6.48 11.82 -10.21
CA VAL A 334 6.08 11.97 -11.61
C VAL A 334 4.58 11.74 -11.79
N CYS A 335 4.00 10.71 -11.16
CA CYS A 335 2.55 10.49 -11.18
C CYS A 335 1.79 11.69 -10.58
N TYR A 336 2.27 12.23 -9.46
CA TYR A 336 1.75 13.45 -8.84
C TYR A 336 1.76 14.63 -9.80
N PHE A 337 2.89 14.86 -10.48
CA PHE A 337 3.08 15.98 -11.38
C PHE A 337 2.04 15.98 -12.52
N PHE A 338 1.91 14.86 -13.22
CA PHE A 338 0.95 14.74 -14.33
C PHE A 338 -0.50 14.86 -13.85
N ALA A 339 -0.88 14.18 -12.77
CA ALA A 339 -2.24 14.27 -12.23
C ALA A 339 -2.57 15.68 -11.71
N ALA A 340 -1.63 16.33 -11.01
CA ALA A 340 -1.85 17.66 -10.44
C ALA A 340 -1.93 18.76 -11.52
N ILE A 341 -1.13 18.66 -12.59
CA ILE A 341 -1.22 19.57 -13.73
C ILE A 341 -2.55 19.38 -14.46
N LEU A 342 -2.97 18.14 -14.68
CA LEU A 342 -4.24 17.85 -15.31
C LEU A 342 -5.41 18.54 -14.58
N VAL A 343 -5.45 18.40 -13.25
CA VAL A 343 -6.45 19.09 -12.42
C VAL A 343 -6.26 20.61 -12.47
N LEU A 344 -5.04 21.14 -12.48
CA LEU A 344 -4.82 22.60 -12.52
C LEU A 344 -5.33 23.24 -13.83
N ILE A 345 -5.21 22.53 -14.95
CA ILE A 345 -5.58 23.01 -16.28
C ILE A 345 -7.10 22.97 -16.48
N PHE A 346 -7.72 21.82 -16.21
CA PHE A 346 -9.10 21.53 -16.62
C PHE A 346 -10.15 21.74 -15.52
N ASP A 347 -9.75 22.14 -14.32
CA ASP A 347 -10.67 22.41 -13.22
C ASP A 347 -10.87 23.93 -13.15
N ASP A 348 -11.97 24.40 -13.74
CA ASP A 348 -12.29 25.82 -13.81
C ASP A 348 -12.76 26.36 -12.45
N ALA A 349 -12.46 27.64 -12.21
CA ALA A 349 -12.60 28.27 -10.89
C ALA A 349 -14.02 28.78 -10.60
N GLU A 350 -14.98 28.51 -11.48
CA GLU A 350 -16.34 29.07 -11.43
C GLU A 350 -17.39 28.07 -10.93
N ASP A 351 -16.98 27.04 -10.20
CA ASP A 351 -17.94 26.24 -9.44
C ASP A 351 -18.43 27.06 -8.25
N GLU A 352 -19.43 27.91 -8.50
CA GLU A 352 -20.44 28.18 -7.49
C GLU A 352 -20.88 26.82 -6.93
N PRO A 353 -20.86 26.61 -5.61
CA PRO A 353 -21.48 25.42 -5.05
C PRO A 353 -22.93 25.45 -5.49
N TYR A 354 -23.30 24.58 -6.45
CA TYR A 354 -24.64 24.44 -7.06
C TYR A 354 -25.66 25.27 -6.30
N SER A 355 -25.84 26.51 -6.76
CA SER A 355 -26.58 27.53 -6.03
C SER A 355 -27.98 26.99 -5.74
N SER A 356 -28.41 27.19 -4.50
CA SER A 356 -29.67 26.73 -3.94
C SER A 356 -30.90 27.44 -4.54
N GLU A 357 -30.80 28.04 -5.72
CA GLU A 357 -31.91 28.62 -6.46
C GLU A 357 -32.41 27.63 -7.50
N TRP A 358 -32.94 26.50 -7.02
CA TRP A 358 -33.99 25.83 -7.77
C TRP A 358 -35.32 26.49 -7.40
N PRO A 359 -36.23 26.76 -8.35
CA PRO A 359 -37.54 27.29 -8.05
C PRO A 359 -38.19 26.37 -7.02
N ILE A 360 -38.76 26.96 -5.98
CA ILE A 360 -39.62 26.28 -5.02
C ILE A 360 -40.77 25.68 -5.83
N GLY A 361 -40.58 24.42 -6.22
CA GLY A 361 -41.46 23.62 -7.05
C GLY A 361 -41.24 22.18 -6.60
N ASP A 362 -42.15 21.77 -5.73
CA ASP A 362 -42.39 20.46 -5.13
C ASP A 362 -41.58 19.26 -5.69
N ASP A 363 -40.86 18.60 -4.78
CA ASP A 363 -40.46 17.18 -4.82
C ASP A 363 -40.08 16.57 -6.18
N VAL A 364 -38.89 16.91 -6.69
CA VAL A 364 -38.18 16.04 -7.64
C VAL A 364 -37.05 15.32 -6.91
N HIS A 365 -37.30 14.08 -6.52
CA HIS A 365 -36.26 13.08 -6.26
C HIS A 365 -35.38 12.95 -7.51
N GLN A 366 -34.35 13.77 -7.66
CA GLN A 366 -33.36 13.51 -8.70
C GLN A 366 -32.72 12.14 -8.42
N PRO A 367 -32.83 11.17 -9.33
CA PRO A 367 -32.30 9.83 -9.11
C PRO A 367 -30.78 9.91 -9.02
N ILE A 368 -30.21 9.14 -8.10
CA ILE A 368 -28.76 9.04 -7.84
C ILE A 368 -27.96 8.86 -9.14
N ARG A 369 -28.54 8.20 -10.16
CA ARG A 369 -27.93 7.97 -11.47
C ARG A 369 -27.57 9.25 -12.22
N ILE A 370 -28.43 10.27 -12.24
CA ILE A 370 -28.27 11.47 -13.09
C ILE A 370 -27.16 12.41 -12.57
N GLU A 371 -27.00 12.51 -11.26
CA GLU A 371 -25.94 13.34 -10.64
C GLU A 371 -24.57 12.63 -10.64
N LEU A 372 -24.58 11.28 -10.55
CA LEU A 372 -23.38 10.46 -10.68
C LEU A 372 -22.77 10.58 -12.08
N THR A 373 -23.62 10.51 -13.11
CA THR A 373 -23.22 10.75 -14.50
C THR A 373 -22.73 12.18 -14.66
N ASN A 374 -23.43 13.18 -14.12
CA ASN A 374 -22.98 14.56 -14.22
C ASN A 374 -21.61 14.76 -13.56
N THR A 375 -21.30 14.14 -12.42
CA THR A 375 -19.98 14.29 -11.78
C THR A 375 -18.87 13.61 -12.60
N LEU A 376 -19.12 12.42 -13.18
CA LEU A 376 -18.14 11.71 -14.02
C LEU A 376 -17.92 12.40 -15.37
N PHE A 377 -19.00 12.88 -16.00
CA PHE A 377 -18.97 13.52 -17.31
C PHE A 377 -18.62 15.00 -17.26
N HIS A 378 -18.78 15.69 -16.12
CA HIS A 378 -18.36 17.08 -15.99
C HIS A 378 -16.84 17.23 -16.23
N PHE A 379 -16.04 16.28 -15.74
CA PHE A 379 -14.59 16.23 -15.96
C PHE A 379 -14.20 15.44 -17.22
N TRP A 380 -15.04 15.41 -18.26
CA TRP A 380 -14.77 14.68 -19.51
C TRP A 380 -13.44 15.04 -20.20
N PRO A 381 -12.91 16.29 -20.18
CA PRO A 381 -11.62 16.57 -20.83
C PRO A 381 -10.47 15.87 -20.12
N GLN A 382 -10.54 15.78 -18.79
CA GLN A 382 -9.56 15.05 -17.98
C GLN A 382 -9.60 13.55 -18.30
N TRP A 383 -10.80 12.97 -18.45
CA TRP A 383 -10.98 11.58 -18.84
C TRP A 383 -10.47 11.27 -20.25
N ILE A 384 -10.62 12.19 -21.21
CA ILE A 384 -10.02 12.02 -22.55
C ILE A 384 -8.50 11.93 -22.44
N PHE A 385 -7.86 12.85 -21.71
CA PHE A 385 -6.41 12.85 -21.57
C PHE A 385 -5.90 11.56 -20.91
N ILE A 386 -6.56 11.11 -19.85
CA ILE A 386 -6.21 9.86 -19.16
C ILE A 386 -6.48 8.62 -20.02
N SER A 387 -7.54 8.64 -20.82
CA SER A 387 -7.84 7.57 -21.78
C SER A 387 -6.78 7.53 -22.88
N LEU A 388 -6.27 8.67 -23.35
CA LEU A 388 -5.16 8.74 -24.30
C LEU A 388 -3.86 8.19 -23.70
N ILE A 389 -3.55 8.51 -22.44
CA ILE A 389 -2.39 7.92 -21.73
C ILE A 389 -2.53 6.41 -21.61
N THR A 390 -3.72 5.92 -21.24
CA THR A 390 -3.99 4.49 -21.09
C THR A 390 -3.93 3.77 -22.43
N LEU A 391 -4.48 4.39 -23.49
CA LEU A 391 -4.38 3.90 -24.85
C LEU A 391 -2.91 3.85 -25.30
N ALA A 392 -2.13 4.90 -25.05
CA ALA A 392 -0.70 4.92 -25.36
C ALA A 392 0.04 3.77 -24.67
N TRP A 393 -0.27 3.50 -23.39
CA TRP A 393 0.30 2.34 -22.69
C TRP A 393 -0.07 1.01 -23.37
N ILE A 394 -1.33 0.80 -23.75
CA ILE A 394 -1.77 -0.41 -24.47
C ILE A 394 -1.05 -0.53 -25.82
N LEU A 395 -1.01 0.56 -26.59
CA LEU A 395 -0.37 0.59 -27.91
C LEU A 395 1.11 0.28 -27.79
N ILE A 396 1.85 0.93 -26.89
CA ILE A 396 3.28 0.70 -26.66
C ILE A 396 3.53 -0.74 -26.20
N THR A 397 2.69 -1.29 -25.33
CA THR A 397 2.90 -2.63 -24.76
C THR A 397 2.62 -3.75 -25.76
N PHE A 398 1.57 -3.64 -26.58
CA PHE A 398 1.07 -4.76 -27.38
C PHE A 398 1.32 -4.66 -28.88
N LEU A 399 1.57 -3.48 -29.45
CA LEU A 399 1.78 -3.35 -30.90
C LEU A 399 3.21 -3.68 -31.36
N PRO A 400 4.28 -3.15 -30.75
CA PRO A 400 5.59 -3.27 -31.33
C PRO A 400 6.18 -4.67 -31.06
N LYS A 401 6.82 -5.21 -32.09
CA LYS A 401 7.65 -6.41 -31.98
C LYS A 401 9.11 -5.99 -31.88
N PHE A 402 9.83 -6.53 -30.90
CA PHE A 402 11.27 -6.30 -30.74
C PHE A 402 12.00 -7.64 -30.58
N GLU A 403 13.32 -7.61 -30.78
CA GLU A 403 14.19 -8.77 -31.06
C GLU A 403 13.85 -10.04 -30.28
N ASN A 404 13.60 -11.13 -31.02
CA ASN A 404 13.39 -12.50 -30.50
C ASN A 404 12.30 -12.68 -29.43
N CYS A 405 11.48 -11.66 -29.16
CA CYS A 405 10.37 -11.72 -28.22
C CYS A 405 9.01 -11.80 -28.96
N PRO A 406 8.01 -12.50 -28.40
CA PRO A 406 6.68 -12.50 -28.98
C PRO A 406 6.03 -11.14 -28.78
N GLN A 407 5.14 -10.76 -29.69
CA GLN A 407 4.41 -9.51 -29.61
C GLN A 407 3.51 -9.52 -28.37
N GLY A 408 3.53 -8.43 -27.59
CA GLY A 408 2.73 -8.30 -26.36
C GLY A 408 3.22 -9.18 -25.20
N TYR A 409 4.48 -9.59 -25.19
CA TYR A 409 5.04 -10.38 -24.09
C TYR A 409 5.06 -9.59 -22.76
N LEU A 410 4.48 -10.17 -21.71
CA LEU A 410 4.43 -9.60 -20.34
C LEU A 410 5.16 -10.48 -19.31
N GLY A 411 5.92 -11.48 -19.78
CA GLY A 411 6.57 -12.46 -18.92
C GLY A 411 7.91 -11.99 -18.33
N PRO A 412 8.43 -12.74 -17.34
CA PRO A 412 9.71 -12.44 -16.70
C PRO A 412 10.94 -12.81 -17.56
N GLY A 413 10.78 -13.50 -18.70
CA GLY A 413 11.91 -14.05 -19.45
C GLY A 413 12.63 -15.16 -18.67
N GLY A 414 13.93 -15.33 -18.89
CA GLY A 414 14.71 -16.41 -18.27
C GLY A 414 14.12 -17.80 -18.58
N LYS A 415 13.91 -18.60 -17.54
CA LYS A 415 13.33 -19.96 -17.59
C LYS A 415 11.84 -20.00 -17.96
N HIS A 416 11.16 -18.86 -18.03
CA HIS A 416 9.74 -18.81 -18.41
C HIS A 416 9.52 -19.34 -19.83
N GLU A 417 8.37 -20.00 -20.07
CA GLU A 417 8.07 -20.65 -21.35
C GLU A 417 9.20 -21.61 -21.78
N GLN A 418 9.64 -22.46 -20.84
CA GLN A 418 10.68 -23.46 -21.05
C GLN A 418 12.03 -22.88 -21.52
N GLY A 419 12.33 -21.62 -21.19
CA GLY A 419 13.55 -20.94 -21.63
C GLY A 419 13.50 -20.39 -23.05
N LYS A 420 12.34 -20.37 -23.71
CA LYS A 420 12.22 -19.91 -25.10
C LYS A 420 12.58 -18.43 -25.30
N TYR A 421 12.38 -17.61 -24.27
CA TYR A 421 12.50 -16.15 -24.32
C TYR A 421 13.40 -15.60 -23.21
N GLU A 422 14.61 -16.16 -23.05
CA GLU A 422 15.49 -15.84 -21.92
C GLU A 422 15.79 -14.33 -21.78
N ASN A 423 16.00 -13.65 -22.92
CA ASN A 423 16.40 -12.24 -22.99
C ASN A 423 15.22 -11.25 -23.10
N CYS A 424 14.00 -11.70 -22.81
CA CYS A 424 12.79 -10.91 -22.96
C CYS A 424 12.22 -10.38 -21.62
N THR A 425 13.02 -10.32 -20.56
CA THR A 425 12.57 -9.90 -19.22
C THR A 425 11.85 -8.57 -19.23
N GLY A 426 10.57 -8.60 -18.82
CA GLY A 426 9.70 -7.43 -18.74
C GLY A 426 9.12 -6.96 -20.07
N GLY A 427 9.31 -7.72 -21.15
CA GLY A 427 8.77 -7.37 -22.46
C GLY A 427 9.20 -5.97 -22.92
N MET A 428 8.24 -5.22 -23.48
CA MET A 428 8.49 -3.86 -23.96
C MET A 428 8.88 -2.90 -22.83
N ALA A 429 8.32 -3.07 -21.63
CA ALA A 429 8.63 -2.21 -20.48
C ALA A 429 10.14 -2.26 -20.17
N GLY A 430 10.65 -3.48 -19.98
CA GLY A 430 12.08 -3.68 -19.73
C GLY A 430 12.95 -3.23 -20.90
N TYR A 431 12.49 -3.39 -22.15
CA TYR A 431 13.24 -2.93 -23.33
C TYR A 431 13.40 -1.41 -23.36
N ILE A 432 12.32 -0.65 -23.12
CA ILE A 432 12.33 0.81 -23.07
C ILE A 432 13.21 1.31 -21.92
N ASP A 433 13.10 0.69 -20.74
CA ASP A 433 13.89 1.08 -19.57
C ASP A 433 15.39 0.87 -19.83
N ARG A 434 15.77 -0.24 -20.48
CA ARG A 434 17.16 -0.49 -20.88
C ARG A 434 17.67 0.51 -21.92
N LEU A 435 16.82 0.92 -22.86
CA LEU A 435 17.17 1.89 -23.90
C LEU A 435 17.42 3.29 -23.30
N ILE A 436 16.58 3.71 -22.36
CA ILE A 436 16.60 5.09 -21.82
C ILE A 436 17.51 5.21 -20.61
N LEU A 437 17.42 4.30 -19.64
CA LEU A 437 18.15 4.38 -18.37
C LEU A 437 19.55 3.77 -18.46
N ARG A 438 19.81 2.90 -19.45
CA ARG A 438 20.97 2.00 -19.52
C ARG A 438 21.08 1.03 -18.34
N SER A 439 21.75 -0.11 -18.58
CA SER A 439 21.99 -1.19 -17.60
C SER A 439 22.63 -0.77 -16.28
N SER A 440 23.36 0.35 -16.24
CA SER A 440 24.03 0.83 -15.02
C SER A 440 23.11 1.49 -14.00
N HIS A 441 21.92 1.95 -14.40
CA HIS A 441 21.03 2.76 -13.56
C HIS A 441 19.69 2.08 -13.23
N MET A 442 19.63 0.76 -13.43
CA MET A 442 18.46 -0.07 -13.15
C MET A 442 18.72 -1.00 -11.97
N ASP A 443 17.65 -1.61 -11.47
CA ASP A 443 17.73 -2.63 -10.43
C ASP A 443 18.44 -3.90 -10.93
N ASN A 444 19.48 -4.32 -10.19
CA ASN A 444 20.27 -5.51 -10.48
C ASN A 444 19.74 -6.77 -9.78
N HIS A 445 18.78 -6.63 -8.85
CA HIS A 445 18.22 -7.71 -8.05
C HIS A 445 16.68 -7.71 -8.06
N PRO A 446 16.03 -7.77 -9.24
CA PRO A 446 14.57 -7.84 -9.29
C PRO A 446 14.05 -9.15 -8.69
N THR A 447 12.82 -9.14 -8.18
CA THR A 447 12.20 -10.30 -7.49
C THR A 447 12.15 -11.56 -8.36
N CYS A 448 12.08 -11.41 -9.68
CA CYS A 448 12.04 -12.53 -10.61
C CYS A 448 13.40 -13.21 -10.85
N LYS A 449 14.53 -12.57 -10.48
CA LYS A 449 15.87 -13.06 -10.83
C LYS A 449 16.17 -14.42 -10.24
N ASN A 450 15.85 -14.65 -8.96
CA ASN A 450 16.20 -15.90 -8.28
C ASN A 450 15.36 -17.11 -8.76
N VAL A 451 14.09 -16.88 -9.11
CA VAL A 451 13.17 -17.97 -9.52
C VAL A 451 13.29 -18.27 -11.02
N TYR A 452 13.33 -17.22 -11.86
CA TYR A 452 13.35 -17.38 -13.31
C TYR A 452 14.77 -17.36 -13.90
N ASP A 453 15.82 -17.15 -13.09
CA ASP A 453 17.21 -17.03 -13.53
C ASP A 453 17.39 -16.04 -14.69
N THR A 454 16.87 -14.82 -14.48
CA THR A 454 16.88 -13.78 -15.51
C THR A 454 18.28 -13.19 -15.67
N LYS A 455 18.76 -13.19 -16.92
CA LYS A 455 20.12 -12.71 -17.27
C LYS A 455 20.21 -11.20 -17.45
N ILE A 456 19.08 -10.54 -17.72
CA ILE A 456 19.01 -9.13 -18.09
C ILE A 456 18.41 -8.31 -16.93
N PRO A 457 18.95 -7.10 -16.64
CA PRO A 457 18.38 -6.21 -15.63
C PRO A 457 16.97 -5.74 -15.99
N TYR A 458 16.16 -5.53 -14.95
CA TYR A 458 14.77 -5.10 -15.06
C TYR A 458 14.40 -4.22 -13.87
N ASP A 459 13.79 -3.06 -14.14
CA ASP A 459 13.38 -2.10 -13.13
C ASP A 459 11.84 -2.11 -12.96
N PRO A 460 11.30 -2.61 -11.82
CA PRO A 460 9.86 -2.57 -11.57
C PRO A 460 9.31 -1.14 -11.42
N GLU A 461 10.18 -0.17 -11.14
CA GLU A 461 9.89 1.26 -10.97
C GLU A 461 10.09 2.09 -12.25
N GLY A 462 10.38 1.43 -13.38
CA GLY A 462 10.64 2.03 -14.69
C GLY A 462 9.53 2.89 -15.31
N LEU A 463 9.80 3.39 -16.52
CA LEU A 463 9.07 4.49 -17.18
C LEU A 463 7.65 4.12 -17.59
N LEU A 464 7.45 2.92 -18.14
CA LEU A 464 6.15 2.54 -18.69
C LEU A 464 5.08 2.43 -17.58
N GLY A 465 5.47 2.01 -16.38
CA GLY A 465 4.59 1.96 -15.21
C GLY A 465 4.15 3.34 -14.69
N ILE A 466 4.79 4.43 -15.13
CA ILE A 466 4.35 5.80 -14.81
C ILE A 466 3.00 6.09 -15.46
N LEU A 467 2.76 5.60 -16.69
CA LEU A 467 1.51 5.86 -17.42
C LEU A 467 0.30 5.26 -16.69
N THR A 468 0.41 3.99 -16.29
CA THR A 468 -0.64 3.31 -15.49
C THR A 468 -0.67 3.84 -14.05
N GLY A 469 0.46 4.26 -13.49
CA GLY A 469 0.52 4.97 -12.20
C GLY A 469 -0.19 6.33 -12.22
N THR A 470 -0.13 7.08 -13.31
CA THR A 470 -0.90 8.32 -13.50
C THR A 470 -2.40 8.03 -13.57
N LEU A 471 -2.82 6.97 -14.26
CA LEU A 471 -4.21 6.49 -14.23
C LEU A 471 -4.64 6.17 -12.78
N LEU A 472 -3.83 5.44 -12.02
CA LEU A 472 -4.13 5.13 -10.61
C LEU A 472 -4.30 6.38 -9.75
N CYS A 473 -3.38 7.34 -9.89
CA CYS A 473 -3.44 8.61 -9.19
C CYS A 473 -4.70 9.38 -9.57
N TYR A 474 -5.05 9.39 -10.85
CA TYR A 474 -6.26 10.04 -11.36
C TYR A 474 -7.56 9.40 -10.87
N LEU A 475 -7.62 8.07 -10.72
CA LEU A 475 -8.77 7.41 -10.08
C LEU A 475 -8.95 7.89 -8.63
N GLY A 476 -7.86 8.23 -7.94
CA GLY A 476 -7.90 8.92 -6.65
C GLY A 476 -8.35 10.38 -6.74
N VAL A 477 -7.96 11.11 -7.78
CA VAL A 477 -8.47 12.46 -8.09
C VAL A 477 -10.00 12.43 -8.21
N GLN A 478 -10.55 11.44 -8.92
CA GLN A 478 -12.00 11.26 -9.04
C GLN A 478 -12.67 11.04 -7.67
N ALA A 479 -12.07 10.23 -6.79
CA ALA A 479 -12.57 10.09 -5.42
C ALA A 479 -12.60 11.43 -4.67
N GLY A 480 -11.59 12.28 -4.86
CA GLY A 480 -11.50 13.63 -4.31
C GLY A 480 -12.54 14.60 -4.87
N HIS A 481 -12.80 14.59 -6.18
CA HIS A 481 -13.85 15.41 -6.80
C HIS A 481 -15.23 15.03 -6.28
N SER A 482 -15.52 13.73 -6.19
CA SER A 482 -16.79 13.22 -5.66
C SER A 482 -17.01 13.65 -4.21
N PHE A 483 -15.96 13.68 -3.39
CA PHE A 483 -16.05 14.22 -2.02
C PHE A 483 -16.23 15.74 -1.98
N ALA A 484 -15.54 16.47 -2.86
CA ALA A 484 -15.56 17.93 -2.85
C ALA A 484 -16.88 18.53 -3.38
N HIS A 485 -17.58 17.84 -4.28
CA HIS A 485 -18.82 18.31 -4.92
C HIS A 485 -20.08 17.73 -4.30
N ALA A 486 -20.03 16.53 -3.71
CA ALA A 486 -21.22 15.93 -3.15
C ALA A 486 -21.66 16.64 -1.86
N THR A 487 -22.93 17.01 -1.80
CA THR A 487 -23.56 17.62 -0.61
C THR A 487 -23.98 16.60 0.44
N ARG A 488 -24.15 15.32 0.06
CA ARG A 488 -24.69 14.25 0.92
C ARG A 488 -23.73 13.09 1.09
N ILE A 489 -23.60 12.64 2.34
CA ILE A 489 -22.77 11.49 2.72
C ILE A 489 -23.06 10.22 1.92
N ARG A 490 -24.34 9.89 1.75
CA ARG A 490 -24.79 8.70 1.02
C ARG A 490 -24.34 8.72 -0.44
N ARG A 491 -24.25 9.90 -1.06
CA ARG A 491 -23.84 10.05 -2.46
C ARG A 491 -22.35 9.82 -2.63
N VAL A 492 -21.52 10.36 -1.72
CA VAL A 492 -20.07 10.09 -1.69
C VAL A 492 -19.81 8.59 -1.60
N CYS A 493 -20.44 7.93 -0.63
CA CYS A 493 -20.25 6.50 -0.41
C CYS A 493 -20.74 5.67 -1.59
N ALA A 494 -21.91 5.99 -2.16
CA ALA A 494 -22.43 5.30 -3.33
C ALA A 494 -21.48 5.45 -4.54
N HIS A 495 -20.97 6.66 -4.78
CA HIS A 495 -20.02 6.89 -5.87
C HIS A 495 -18.75 6.07 -5.69
N TRP A 496 -18.13 6.12 -4.51
CA TRP A 496 -16.92 5.35 -4.24
C TRP A 496 -17.15 3.85 -4.37
N LEU A 497 -18.26 3.31 -3.84
CA LEU A 497 -18.56 1.88 -3.96
C LEU A 497 -18.83 1.46 -5.41
N ILE A 498 -19.55 2.26 -6.18
CA ILE A 498 -19.82 1.98 -7.60
C ILE A 498 -18.51 2.04 -8.40
N SER A 499 -17.70 3.10 -8.24
CA SER A 499 -16.39 3.20 -8.89
C SER A 499 -15.46 2.07 -8.48
N GLY A 500 -15.51 1.67 -7.20
CA GLY A 500 -14.76 0.54 -6.66
C GLY A 500 -15.14 -0.77 -7.34
N PHE A 501 -16.44 -1.05 -7.44
CA PHE A 501 -16.96 -2.24 -8.10
C PHE A 501 -16.66 -2.28 -9.60
N ILE A 502 -16.80 -1.15 -10.30
CA ILE A 502 -16.49 -1.05 -11.73
C ILE A 502 -15.00 -1.31 -11.98
N CYS A 503 -14.10 -0.62 -11.26
CA CYS A 503 -12.66 -0.80 -11.44
C CYS A 503 -12.23 -2.23 -11.10
N GLY A 504 -12.71 -2.77 -9.98
CA GLY A 504 -12.44 -4.15 -9.58
C GLY A 504 -12.93 -5.18 -10.59
N SER A 505 -14.14 -5.00 -11.12
CA SER A 505 -14.73 -5.92 -12.11
C SER A 505 -13.97 -5.89 -13.44
N ILE A 506 -13.59 -4.71 -13.94
CA ILE A 506 -12.80 -4.58 -15.17
C ILE A 506 -11.41 -5.22 -14.97
N GLY A 507 -10.76 -4.96 -13.83
CA GLY A 507 -9.45 -5.54 -13.54
C GLY A 507 -9.49 -7.07 -13.41
N LEU A 508 -10.54 -7.63 -12.79
CA LEU A 508 -10.76 -9.08 -12.71
C LEU A 508 -11.09 -9.69 -14.08
N ALA A 509 -11.87 -9.00 -14.92
CA ALA A 509 -12.18 -9.45 -16.28
C ALA A 509 -10.93 -9.51 -17.16
N LEU A 510 -10.08 -8.47 -17.13
CA LEU A 510 -8.82 -8.42 -17.87
C LEU A 510 -7.83 -9.52 -17.45
N SER A 511 -7.89 -9.91 -16.18
CA SER A 511 -7.03 -10.95 -15.58
C SER A 511 -7.70 -12.32 -15.51
N LYS A 512 -8.85 -12.55 -16.17
CA LYS A 512 -9.64 -13.80 -16.11
C LYS A 512 -9.72 -14.40 -14.70
N GLY A 513 -9.93 -13.55 -13.69
CA GLY A 513 -9.99 -13.97 -12.28
C GLY A 513 -8.62 -14.21 -11.62
N GLY A 514 -7.55 -13.57 -12.09
CA GLY A 514 -6.21 -13.65 -11.51
C GLY A 514 -5.34 -14.78 -12.07
N GLN A 515 -5.76 -15.41 -13.19
CA GLN A 515 -4.96 -16.45 -13.85
C GLN A 515 -3.79 -15.84 -14.60
N SER A 516 -2.69 -16.57 -14.69
CA SER A 516 -1.48 -16.15 -15.40
C SER A 516 -1.66 -16.10 -16.93
N ASP A 517 -2.56 -16.92 -17.47
CA ASP A 517 -2.87 -17.06 -18.91
C ASP A 517 -3.92 -16.06 -19.42
N SER A 518 -3.89 -14.87 -18.83
CA SER A 518 -4.86 -13.80 -19.06
C SER A 518 -4.42 -12.83 -20.13
N TRP A 519 -5.35 -12.00 -20.62
CA TRP A 519 -5.00 -10.94 -21.57
C TRP A 519 -4.04 -9.92 -20.93
N ILE A 520 -4.32 -9.54 -19.69
CA ILE A 520 -3.43 -8.70 -18.88
C ILE A 520 -3.40 -9.29 -17.46
N PRO A 521 -2.39 -10.11 -17.10
CA PRO A 521 -2.28 -10.68 -15.77
C PRO A 521 -2.05 -9.60 -14.71
N ILE A 522 -2.44 -9.90 -13.47
CA ILE A 522 -2.20 -9.02 -12.32
C ILE A 522 -0.70 -9.07 -12.03
N ASN A 523 0.01 -7.99 -12.37
CA ASN A 523 1.46 -7.98 -12.32
C ASN A 523 1.94 -6.67 -11.68
N LYS A 524 2.55 -6.80 -10.50
CA LYS A 524 3.08 -5.66 -9.74
C LYS A 524 4.30 -5.06 -10.43
N ASN A 525 5.13 -5.87 -11.07
CA ASN A 525 6.43 -5.46 -11.60
C ASN A 525 6.25 -4.57 -12.83
N LEU A 526 5.20 -4.84 -13.61
CA LEU A 526 4.83 -4.05 -14.79
C LEU A 526 3.86 -2.91 -14.49
N TRP A 527 3.31 -2.86 -13.27
CA TRP A 527 2.14 -2.02 -12.95
C TRP A 527 1.05 -2.18 -14.00
N SER A 528 0.67 -3.45 -14.25
CA SER A 528 -0.26 -3.79 -15.32
C SER A 528 -1.62 -3.10 -15.13
N LEU A 529 -2.35 -2.89 -16.23
CA LEU A 529 -3.65 -2.21 -16.18
C LEU A 529 -4.64 -2.94 -15.25
N SER A 530 -4.66 -4.27 -15.26
CA SER A 530 -5.51 -5.08 -14.36
C SER A 530 -5.11 -4.89 -12.89
N PHE A 531 -3.81 -4.86 -12.58
CA PHE A 531 -3.29 -4.60 -11.24
C PHE A 531 -3.71 -3.22 -10.72
N VAL A 532 -3.50 -2.17 -11.51
CA VAL A 532 -3.87 -0.79 -11.14
C VAL A 532 -5.37 -0.64 -10.90
N LEU A 533 -6.22 -1.23 -11.75
CA LEU A 533 -7.68 -1.14 -11.62
C LEU A 533 -8.21 -1.88 -10.38
N ILE A 534 -7.66 -3.06 -10.07
CA ILE A 534 -8.00 -3.79 -8.84
C ILE A 534 -7.63 -2.97 -7.61
N LEU A 535 -6.43 -2.38 -7.59
CA LEU A 535 -5.97 -1.60 -6.43
C LEU A 535 -6.71 -0.28 -6.25
N ALA A 536 -7.09 0.38 -7.35
CA ALA A 536 -8.02 1.50 -7.29
C ALA A 536 -9.37 1.06 -6.70
N GLY A 537 -9.89 -0.09 -7.14
CA GLY A 537 -11.12 -0.69 -6.64
C GLY A 537 -11.11 -0.91 -5.13
N LEU A 538 -10.05 -1.57 -4.63
CA LEU A 538 -9.84 -1.77 -3.20
C LEU A 538 -9.66 -0.43 -2.45
N GLY A 539 -8.94 0.53 -3.04
CA GLY A 539 -8.75 1.86 -2.46
C GLY A 539 -10.07 2.59 -2.20
N PHE A 540 -10.99 2.57 -3.17
CA PHE A 540 -12.33 3.13 -3.00
C PHE A 540 -13.12 2.46 -1.87
N ILE A 541 -13.09 1.12 -1.79
CA ILE A 541 -13.81 0.34 -0.77
C ILE A 541 -13.24 0.64 0.62
N ILE A 542 -11.92 0.54 0.78
CA ILE A 542 -11.23 0.79 2.06
C ILE A 542 -11.48 2.22 2.53
N LEU A 543 -11.37 3.21 1.64
CA LEU A 543 -11.64 4.60 1.99
C LEU A 543 -13.11 4.79 2.42
N THR A 544 -14.06 4.13 1.75
CA THR A 544 -15.48 4.21 2.14
C THR A 544 -15.69 3.68 3.57
N ILE A 545 -15.09 2.53 3.89
CA ILE A 545 -15.17 1.93 5.23
C ILE A 545 -14.55 2.86 6.27
N LEU A 546 -13.33 3.36 6.03
CA LEU A 546 -12.64 4.25 6.95
C LEU A 546 -13.36 5.59 7.13
N TYR A 547 -13.96 6.12 6.06
CA TYR A 547 -14.74 7.35 6.10
C TYR A 547 -15.99 7.21 6.97
N LEU A 548 -16.73 6.10 6.82
CA LEU A 548 -17.88 5.80 7.67
C LEU A 548 -17.47 5.61 9.14
N LEU A 549 -16.42 4.84 9.40
CA LEU A 549 -15.95 4.55 10.76
C LEU A 549 -15.39 5.79 11.49
N VAL A 550 -14.59 6.61 10.78
CA VAL A 550 -13.81 7.69 11.39
C VAL A 550 -14.52 9.04 11.35
N ASP A 551 -15.09 9.42 10.21
CA ASP A 551 -15.62 10.78 10.01
C ASP A 551 -17.15 10.86 10.23
N VAL A 552 -17.89 9.75 10.01
CA VAL A 552 -19.36 9.72 10.10
C VAL A 552 -19.83 9.18 11.45
N TRP A 553 -19.55 7.91 11.72
CA TRP A 553 -19.99 7.23 12.95
C TRP A 553 -19.14 7.61 14.16
N ASN A 554 -17.92 8.13 13.96
CA ASN A 554 -16.96 8.44 15.02
C ASN A 554 -16.72 7.25 15.98
N TRP A 555 -16.88 6.01 15.49
CA TRP A 555 -16.62 4.81 16.28
C TRP A 555 -15.12 4.60 16.49
N PHE A 556 -14.32 5.02 15.52
CA PHE A 556 -12.87 4.95 15.57
C PHE A 556 -12.25 6.33 15.36
N THR A 557 -11.34 6.72 16.25
CA THR A 557 -10.65 8.02 16.11
C THR A 557 -9.55 8.01 15.05
N GLY A 558 -9.21 6.86 14.45
CA GLY A 558 -8.08 6.78 13.52
C GLY A 558 -6.72 6.68 14.20
N GLU A 559 -6.61 6.90 15.51
CA GLU A 559 -5.36 6.71 16.27
C GLU A 559 -5.09 5.20 16.47
N PRO A 560 -3.83 4.72 16.33
CA PRO A 560 -2.59 5.47 16.12
C PRO A 560 -2.24 5.79 14.66
N PHE A 561 -2.94 5.21 13.67
CA PHE A 561 -2.62 5.37 12.26
C PHE A 561 -2.60 6.83 11.81
N LEU A 562 -3.53 7.64 12.32
CA LEU A 562 -3.59 9.08 12.06
C LEU A 562 -2.24 9.78 12.33
N TRP A 563 -1.53 9.39 13.40
CA TRP A 563 -0.25 9.99 13.76
C TRP A 563 0.81 9.76 12.67
N LEU A 564 0.88 8.53 12.16
CA LEU A 564 1.76 8.13 11.05
C LEU A 564 1.38 8.85 9.76
N GLY A 565 0.08 8.89 9.43
CA GLY A 565 -0.38 9.49 8.18
C GLY A 565 -0.16 10.99 8.07
N MET A 566 -0.24 11.72 9.18
CA MET A 566 0.00 13.17 9.22
C MET A 566 1.48 13.55 9.08
N ASN A 567 2.41 12.64 9.38
CA ASN A 567 3.86 12.83 9.29
C ASN A 567 4.53 11.83 8.33
N SER A 568 3.77 11.37 7.33
CA SER A 568 4.15 10.20 6.50
C SER A 568 5.54 10.29 5.86
N ILE A 569 5.95 11.45 5.34
CA ILE A 569 7.24 11.58 4.66
C ILE A 569 8.43 11.48 5.62
N VAL A 570 8.34 12.07 6.81
CA VAL A 570 9.41 12.03 7.81
C VAL A 570 9.60 10.61 8.30
N ILE A 571 8.49 9.94 8.55
CA ILE A 571 8.50 8.56 9.02
C ILE A 571 9.03 7.63 7.94
N TYR A 572 8.64 7.83 6.67
CA TYR A 572 9.18 7.07 5.53
C TYR A 572 10.70 7.27 5.35
N VAL A 573 11.16 8.52 5.32
CA VAL A 573 12.59 8.82 5.18
C VAL A 573 13.37 8.28 6.38
N GLY A 574 12.81 8.47 7.57
CA GLY A 574 13.42 8.03 8.81
C GLY A 574 13.59 6.52 8.88
N HIS A 575 12.55 5.73 8.53
CA HIS A 575 12.65 4.26 8.60
C HIS A 575 13.69 3.72 7.61
N GLU A 576 13.80 4.34 6.43
CA GLU A 576 14.73 3.92 5.40
C GLU A 576 16.18 4.27 5.77
N VAL A 577 16.43 5.51 6.22
CA VAL A 577 17.77 5.98 6.61
C VAL A 577 18.28 5.28 7.87
N CYS A 578 17.40 5.06 8.85
CA CYS A 578 17.77 4.38 10.10
C CYS A 578 17.58 2.86 10.03
N SER A 579 17.37 2.30 8.83
CA SER A 579 17.31 0.85 8.65
C SER A 579 18.64 0.24 9.13
N ASN A 580 18.57 -0.88 9.84
CA ASN A 580 19.73 -1.54 10.44
C ASN A 580 20.53 -0.73 11.49
N MET A 581 20.01 0.40 11.99
CA MET A 581 20.67 1.20 13.04
C MET A 581 19.99 1.03 14.40
N PHE A 582 20.76 0.80 15.45
CA PHE A 582 20.27 0.87 16.83
C PHE A 582 19.94 2.33 17.18
N PRO A 583 18.80 2.65 17.84
CA PRO A 583 17.83 1.74 18.48
C PRO A 583 16.63 1.37 17.60
N VAL A 584 16.62 1.68 16.31
CA VAL A 584 15.45 1.42 15.43
C VAL A 584 15.35 -0.06 15.06
N GLN A 585 16.48 -0.66 14.69
CA GLN A 585 16.60 -2.06 14.35
C GLN A 585 17.94 -2.58 14.89
N PHE A 586 17.98 -3.84 15.33
CA PHE A 586 19.16 -4.50 15.87
C PHE A 586 19.35 -5.83 15.16
N LYS A 587 20.59 -6.21 14.83
CA LYS A 587 20.82 -7.49 14.14
C LYS A 587 20.56 -8.65 15.10
N VAL A 588 19.81 -9.64 14.63
CA VAL A 588 19.59 -10.92 15.31
C VAL A 588 20.17 -12.01 14.41
N GLU A 589 20.82 -13.01 15.00
CA GLU A 589 21.34 -14.16 14.27
C GLU A 589 20.15 -14.99 13.76
N GLU A 590 19.97 -15.00 12.43
CA GLU A 590 18.74 -15.41 11.74
C GLU A 590 18.45 -16.91 11.84
N THR A 591 17.86 -17.35 12.95
CA THR A 591 17.56 -18.79 13.14
C THR A 591 16.06 -19.10 13.08
N ARG A 592 15.16 -18.17 13.47
CA ARG A 592 13.71 -18.46 13.57
C ARG A 592 12.81 -17.24 13.25
N HIS A 593 11.63 -17.48 12.69
CA HIS A 593 10.65 -16.43 12.34
C HIS A 593 10.19 -15.57 13.53
N TRP A 594 10.03 -16.13 14.73
CA TRP A 594 9.63 -15.36 15.93
C TRP A 594 10.62 -14.24 16.27
N GLN A 595 11.92 -14.48 16.09
CA GLN A 595 12.96 -13.50 16.37
C GLN A 595 12.86 -12.31 15.40
N LEU A 596 12.74 -12.59 14.10
CA LEU A 596 12.53 -11.58 13.06
C LEU A 596 11.22 -10.81 13.25
N MET A 597 10.11 -11.53 13.52
CA MET A 597 8.80 -10.92 13.76
C MET A 597 8.86 -9.92 14.92
N THR A 598 9.46 -10.33 16.05
CA THR A 598 9.61 -9.47 17.23
C THR A 598 10.42 -8.22 16.91
N MET A 599 11.53 -8.37 16.18
CA MET A 599 12.37 -7.25 15.75
C MET A 599 11.61 -6.28 14.85
N HIS A 600 10.88 -6.77 13.85
CA HIS A 600 10.18 -5.91 12.90
C HIS A 600 8.99 -5.20 13.54
N LEU A 601 8.23 -5.89 14.40
CA LEU A 601 7.15 -5.28 15.17
C LEU A 601 7.68 -4.20 16.13
N TYR A 602 8.84 -4.42 16.73
CA TYR A 602 9.52 -3.41 17.54
C TYR A 602 9.85 -2.16 16.72
N GLY A 603 10.43 -2.32 15.54
CA GLY A 603 10.75 -1.19 14.64
C GLY A 603 9.50 -0.40 14.23
N VAL A 604 8.40 -1.09 13.93
CA VAL A 604 7.10 -0.44 13.61
C VAL A 604 6.55 0.32 14.81
N MET A 605 6.61 -0.29 16.00
CA MET A 605 6.17 0.35 17.25
C MET A 605 7.01 1.60 17.55
N PHE A 606 8.33 1.54 17.35
CA PHE A 606 9.23 2.68 17.52
C PHE A 606 8.79 3.87 16.66
N TRP A 607 8.60 3.66 15.36
CA TRP A 607 8.14 4.74 14.45
C TRP A 607 6.73 5.23 14.76
N THR A 608 5.85 4.36 15.23
CA THR A 608 4.51 4.74 15.69
C THR A 608 4.57 5.65 16.92
N ILE A 609 5.47 5.38 17.87
CA ILE A 609 5.71 6.23 19.04
C ILE A 609 6.30 7.58 18.61
N VAL A 610 7.30 7.59 17.73
CA VAL A 610 7.89 8.82 17.19
C VAL A 610 6.83 9.68 16.50
N ALA A 611 5.98 9.07 15.66
CA ALA A 611 4.88 9.76 15.01
C ALA A 611 3.87 10.32 16.05
N GLY A 612 3.56 9.56 17.10
CA GLY A 612 2.71 10.01 18.20
C GLY A 612 3.30 11.20 18.96
N LEU A 613 4.62 11.23 19.18
CA LEU A 613 5.32 12.36 19.80
C LEU A 613 5.28 13.62 18.91
N LEU A 614 5.55 13.47 17.61
CA LEU A 614 5.45 14.57 16.65
C LEU A 614 4.01 15.12 16.58
N TYR A 615 3.02 14.24 16.57
CA TYR A 615 1.61 14.62 16.60
C TYR A 615 1.24 15.38 17.87
N ARG A 616 1.69 14.93 19.05
CA ARG A 616 1.46 15.64 20.33
C ARG A 616 2.13 17.01 20.35
N LYS A 617 3.34 17.14 19.81
CA LYS A 617 4.05 18.42 19.67
C LYS A 617 3.51 19.32 18.55
N LYS A 618 2.48 18.89 17.82
CA LYS A 618 1.90 19.60 16.66
C LYS A 618 2.93 19.97 15.58
N THR A 619 4.02 19.21 15.49
CA THR A 619 5.03 19.38 14.45
C THR A 619 4.62 18.53 13.25
N PHE A 620 4.25 19.18 12.15
CA PHE A 620 3.89 18.54 10.89
C PHE A 620 4.85 18.99 9.80
N ILE A 621 5.68 18.07 9.33
CA ILE A 621 6.63 18.34 8.25
C ILE A 621 5.96 17.89 6.95
N ALA A 622 5.72 18.86 6.06
CA ALA A 622 5.16 18.66 4.74
C ALA A 622 6.09 19.27 3.68
N ILE A 623 6.06 18.69 2.48
CA ILE A 623 6.83 19.13 1.31
C ILE A 623 5.94 19.97 0.39
#